data_AF-A0A2H1L1M5-F1
#
_entry.id   AF-A0A2H1L1M5-F1
#
_cell.length_a   1.000
_cell.length_b   1.000
_cell.length_c   1.000
_cell.angle_alpha   90.00
_cell.angle_beta   90.00
_cell.angle_gamma   90.00
#
_symmetry.space_group_name_H-M   'P 1'
#
loop_
_entity.id
_entity.type
_entity.pdbx_description
1 polymer ?
#
loop_
_entity_poly.entity_id
_entity_poly.type
_entity_poly.pdbx_seq_one_letter_code
_entity_poly.pdbx_strand_id
1 'polypeptide(L)' 'MAKSYREIECDQEFLLPPDMQEWLAEGHVVGFLIEATEQMDTTLAVKTMGRSLIEAHMCP' A
#
# COMPACT_ATOMS: atom_id res chain seq x y z
N MET A 1 -15.12 1.71 -7.91
CA MET A 1 -13.92 1.03 -7.40
C MET A 1 -13.38 1.83 -6.24
N ALA A 2 -13.27 1.23 -5.05
CA ALA A 2 -12.85 1.93 -3.83
C ALA A 2 -11.33 2.19 -3.86
N LYS A 3 -10.93 3.47 -3.85
CA LYS A 3 -9.53 3.88 -3.64
C LYS A 3 -9.29 4.03 -2.14
N SER A 4 -9.13 2.93 -1.42
CA SER A 4 -8.69 2.93 -0.03
C SER A 4 -7.19 2.65 0.01
N TYR A 5 -6.42 3.53 0.66
CA TYR A 5 -5.00 3.29 0.90
C TYR A 5 -4.87 2.12 1.88
N ARG A 6 -4.09 1.13 1.50
CA ARG A 6 -3.73 -0.03 2.33
C ARG A 6 -2.21 -0.02 2.44
N GLU A 7 -1.73 -0.16 3.66
CA GLU A 7 -0.31 -0.40 3.91
C GLU A 7 0.14 -1.66 3.17
N ILE A 8 1.29 -1.58 2.51
CA ILE A 8 1.82 -2.64 1.67
C ILE A 8 2.89 -3.38 2.47
N GLU A 9 2.68 -4.67 2.71
CA GLU A 9 3.67 -5.59 3.28
C GLU A 9 4.32 -6.35 2.12
N CYS A 10 5.51 -5.90 1.70
CA CYS A 10 6.21 -6.40 0.51
C CYS A 10 7.27 -7.47 0.82
N ASP A 11 7.52 -7.74 2.10
CA ASP A 11 8.39 -8.80 2.61
C ASP A 11 7.63 -10.12 2.88
N GLN A 12 6.32 -10.14 2.63
CA GLN A 12 5.49 -11.31 2.81
C GLN A 12 5.89 -12.44 1.83
N GLU A 13 6.35 -13.57 2.38
CA GLU A 13 6.71 -14.75 1.60
C GLU A 13 5.50 -15.38 0.88
N PHE A 14 5.71 -15.79 -0.38
CA PHE A 14 4.70 -16.50 -1.15
C PHE A 14 4.74 -18.01 -0.90
N LEU A 15 3.55 -18.64 -0.91
CA LEU A 15 3.44 -20.09 -0.73
C LEU A 15 4.11 -20.89 -1.86
N LEU A 16 4.20 -20.29 -3.06
CA LEU A 16 4.79 -20.90 -4.24
C LEU A 16 5.79 -19.93 -4.87
N PRO A 17 6.89 -20.43 -5.45
CA PRO A 17 7.84 -19.58 -6.17
C PRO A 17 7.23 -19.01 -7.47
N PRO A 18 7.74 -17.87 -7.96
CA PRO A 18 8.77 -17.04 -7.30
C PRO A 18 8.17 -16.15 -6.21
N ASP A 19 8.98 -15.78 -5.24
CA ASP A 19 8.58 -14.77 -4.26
C ASP A 19 8.41 -13.39 -4.91
N MET A 20 7.64 -12.47 -4.28
CA MET A 20 7.49 -11.11 -4.78
C MET A 20 8.85 -10.39 -4.89
N GLN A 21 9.75 -10.64 -3.94
CA GLN A 21 11.09 -10.04 -3.94
C GLN A 21 11.93 -10.52 -5.13
N GLU A 22 11.72 -11.75 -5.59
CA GLU A 22 12.44 -12.34 -6.73
C GLU A 22 11.96 -11.78 -8.07
N TRP A 23 10.79 -11.12 -8.12
CA TRP A 23 10.31 -10.45 -9.33
C TRP A 23 11.01 -9.11 -9.57
N LEU A 24 11.60 -8.54 -8.52
CA LEU A 24 12.22 -7.23 -8.56
C LEU A 24 13.74 -7.40 -8.68
N ALA A 25 14.34 -6.69 -9.62
CA ALA A 25 15.80 -6.65 -9.70
C ALA A 25 16.39 -6.03 -8.42
N GLU A 26 17.59 -6.46 -8.06
CA GLU A 26 18.32 -5.86 -6.95
C GLU A 26 18.47 -4.34 -7.16
N GLY A 27 18.21 -3.55 -6.11
CA GLY A 27 18.25 -2.08 -6.19
C GLY A 27 17.05 -1.45 -6.90
N HIS A 28 15.94 -2.17 -7.11
CA HIS A 28 14.73 -1.60 -7.69
C HIS A 28 14.15 -0.46 -6.82
N VAL A 29 13.71 0.62 -7.47
CA VAL A 29 13.22 1.86 -6.82
C VAL A 29 12.07 1.64 -5.83
N VAL A 30 11.33 0.54 -5.97
CA VAL A 30 10.23 0.21 -5.06
C VAL A 30 10.70 -0.03 -3.64
N GLY A 31 11.88 -0.63 -3.42
CA GLY A 31 12.45 -0.79 -2.08
C GLY A 31 12.70 0.56 -1.42
N PHE A 32 13.29 1.50 -2.16
CA PHE A 32 13.46 2.88 -1.70
C PHE A 32 12.13 3.56 -1.36
N LEU A 33 11.10 3.37 -2.17
CA LEU A 33 9.78 3.97 -1.90
C LEU A 33 9.13 3.37 -0.66
N ILE A 34 9.25 2.07 -0.43
CA ILE A 34 8.74 1.39 0.77
C ILE A 34 9.42 1.98 2.01
N GLU A 35 10.75 1.96 2.06
CA GLU A 35 11.54 2.52 3.16
C GLU A 35 11.25 4.01 3.40
N ALA A 36 11.03 4.78 2.33
CA ALA A 36 10.66 6.18 2.44
C ALA A 36 9.26 6.34 3.06
N THR A 37 8.28 5.53 2.63
CA THR A 37 6.91 5.61 3.15
C THR A 37 6.76 5.16 4.60
N GLU A 38 7.58 4.20 5.06
CA GLU A 38 7.63 3.78 6.47
C GLU A 38 8.08 4.91 7.41
N GLN A 39 8.85 5.87 6.90
CA GLN A 39 9.31 7.03 7.66
C GLN A 39 8.33 8.22 7.61
N MET A 40 7.24 8.11 6.86
CA MET A 40 6.25 9.17 6.68
C MET A 40 5.02 8.96 7.56
N ASP A 41 4.45 10.04 8.11
CA ASP A 41 3.14 9.98 8.76
C ASP A 41 2.03 9.85 7.70
N THR A 42 1.55 8.61 7.49
CA THR A 42 0.47 8.30 6.55
C THR A 42 -0.92 8.33 7.19
N THR A 43 -1.03 8.73 8.47
CA THR A 43 -2.29 8.73 9.25
C THR A 43 -3.40 9.52 8.55
N LEU A 44 -3.07 10.64 7.91
CA LEU A 44 -4.04 11.45 7.17
C LEU A 44 -4.50 10.77 5.87
N ALA A 45 -3.61 10.09 5.16
CA ALA A 45 -3.94 9.37 3.94
C ALA A 45 -4.92 8.21 4.24
N VAL A 46 -4.63 7.44 5.30
CA VAL A 46 -5.50 6.37 5.80
C VAL A 46 -6.87 6.92 6.22
N LYS A 47 -6.92 8.01 7.00
CA LYS A 47 -8.17 8.61 7.51
C LYS A 47 -9.03 9.23 6.41
N THR A 48 -8.42 9.86 5.41
CA THR A 48 -9.14 10.61 4.38
C THR A 48 -9.80 9.67 3.37
N MET A 49 -9.09 8.63 2.91
CA MET A 49 -9.64 7.65 1.96
C MET A 49 -10.69 6.74 2.60
N GLY A 50 -10.57 6.41 3.89
CA GLY A 50 -11.62 5.69 4.63
C GLY A 50 -12.91 6.50 4.80
N ARG A 51 -12.81 7.83 4.98
CA ARG A 51 -13.96 8.73 5.14
C ARG A 51 -14.71 8.97 3.83
N SER A 52 -13.99 9.11 2.71
CA SER A 52 -14.57 9.34 1.38
C SER A 52 -15.48 8.20 0.92
N LEU A 53 -15.29 6.97 1.42
CA LEU A 53 -16.13 5.81 1.09
C LEU A 53 -17.46 5.78 1.85
N ILE A 54 -17.54 6.40 3.04
CA ILE A 54 -18.80 6.49 3.80
C ILE A 54 -19.69 7.61 3.26
N GLU A 55 -19.11 8.74 2.84
CA GLU A 55 -19.86 9.86 2.25
C GLU A 55 -20.35 9.55 0.83
N ALA A 56 -19.58 8.79 0.04
CA ALA A 56 -19.99 8.39 -1.32
C ALA A 56 -21.11 7.32 -1.36
N HIS A 57 -21.52 6.76 -0.22
CA HIS A 57 -22.57 5.73 -0.14
C HIS A 57 -23.87 6.22 0.53
N MET A 58 -23.97 7.51 0.88
CA MET A 58 -25.07 8.06 1.71
C MET A 58 -25.66 9.40 1.20
N CYS A 59 -25.57 9.71 -0.10
CA CYS A 59 -26.38 10.77 -0.74
C CYS A 59 -26.91 10.21 -2.09
N PRO A 60 -28.20 10.42 -2.40
CA PRO A 60 -29.14 9.39 -2.88
C PRO A 60 -28.88 8.82 -4.28
#